data_AF-A0A9W4DY49-F1
#
_entry.id   AF-A0A9W4DY49-F1
#
_cell.length_a   1.000
_cell.length_b   1.000
_cell.length_c   1.000
_cell.angle_alpha   90.00
_cell.angle_beta   90.00
_cell.angle_gamma   90.00
#
_symmetry.space_group_name_H-M   'P 1'
#
loop_
_entity.id
_entity.type
_entity.pdbx_description
1 polymer ?
#
loop_
_entity_poly.entity_id
_entity_poly.type
_entity_poly.pdbx_seq_one_letter_code
_entity_poly.pdbx_strand_id
1 'polypeptide(L)' 'MRATADGTWPRLKACAADTCRWVYYDRSPAGRSRWCTMAICGSRAKMRTYRKSGRAAAPEAG' A
#
# COMPACT_ATOMS: atom_id res chain seq x y z
N MET A 1 14.04 22.27 -7.97
CA MET A 1 13.62 21.02 -7.31
C MET A 1 12.22 21.21 -6.74
N ARG A 2 11.16 20.87 -7.50
CA ARG A 2 9.77 21.30 -7.23
C ARG A 2 9.18 20.73 -5.94
N ALA A 3 9.37 19.43 -5.68
CA ALA A 3 8.84 18.80 -4.47
C ALA A 3 9.38 19.40 -3.16
N THR A 4 10.62 19.90 -3.17
CA THR A 4 11.25 20.61 -2.05
C THR A 4 10.65 22.00 -1.87
N ALA A 5 10.41 22.73 -2.96
CA ALA A 5 9.80 24.06 -2.92
C ALA A 5 8.31 24.01 -2.52
N ASP A 6 7.59 22.99 -2.98
CA ASP A 6 6.15 22.82 -2.74
C ASP A 6 5.85 22.17 -1.37
N GLY A 7 6.87 21.82 -0.58
CA GLY A 7 6.70 21.14 0.72
C GLY A 7 6.05 19.76 0.62
N THR A 8 6.05 19.13 -0.56
CA THR A 8 5.34 17.85 -0.82
C THR A 8 6.18 16.62 -0.52
N TRP A 9 7.40 16.81 -0.03
CA TRP A 9 8.32 15.73 0.33
C TRP A 9 7.76 14.67 1.28
N PRO A 10 6.91 15.01 2.28
CA PRO A 10 6.24 14.02 3.13
C PRO A 10 5.29 13.06 2.39
N ARG A 11 4.94 13.34 1.13
CA ARG A 11 4.15 12.42 0.30
C ARG A 11 5.00 11.31 -0.30
N LEU A 12 6.32 11.43 -0.33
CA LEU A 12 7.19 10.32 -0.70
C LEU A 12 7.31 9.36 0.49
N LYS A 13 6.88 8.11 0.30
CA LYS A 13 6.77 7.11 1.37
C LYS A 13 7.32 5.77 0.92
N ALA A 14 7.87 4.99 1.87
CA ALA A 14 8.19 3.59 1.65
C ALA A 14 6.93 2.72 1.81
N CYS A 15 6.82 1.66 1.00
CA CYS A 15 5.73 0.69 1.12
C CYS A 15 5.76 0.01 2.50
N ALA A 16 4.62 -0.09 3.18
CA ALA A 16 4.54 -0.71 4.51
C ALA A 16 4.56 -2.25 4.49
N ALA A 17 4.75 -2.89 3.33
CA ALA A 17 4.79 -4.34 3.24
C ALA A 17 6.23 -4.83 3.49
N ASP A 18 6.40 -5.76 4.42
CA ASP A 18 7.73 -6.21 4.90
C ASP A 18 8.66 -6.71 3.78
N THR A 19 8.08 -7.29 2.72
CA THR A 19 8.83 -7.81 1.57
C THR A 19 8.88 -6.83 0.39
N CYS A 20 8.24 -5.66 0.50
CA CYS A 20 8.22 -4.65 -0.55
C CYS A 20 9.23 -3.54 -0.23
N ARG A 21 10.24 -3.38 -1.09
CA ARG A 21 11.30 -2.36 -0.93
C ARG A 21 11.09 -1.12 -1.81
N TRP A 22 9.87 -0.90 -2.28
CA TRP A 22 9.55 0.21 -3.17
C TRP A 22 9.18 1.47 -2.41
N VAL A 23 9.62 2.61 -2.94
CA VAL A 23 9.16 3.94 -2.56
C VAL A 23 8.06 4.36 -3.54
N TYR A 24 7.07 5.11 -3.06
CA TYR A 24 5.97 5.63 -3.86
C TYR A 24 5.61 7.05 -3.44
N TYR A 25 4.93 7.77 -4.33
CA TYR A 25 4.37 9.07 -4.03
C TYR A 25 2.89 8.94 -3.68
N ASP A 26 2.50 9.41 -2.49
CA ASP A 26 1.15 9.36 -1.98
C ASP A 26 0.26 10.39 -2.69
N ARG A 27 -0.50 9.90 -3.65
CA ARG A 27 -1.51 10.67 -4.39
C ARG A 27 -2.90 10.61 -3.75
N SER A 28 -3.05 9.99 -2.58
CA SER A 28 -4.35 9.94 -1.90
C SER A 28 -4.74 11.34 -1.38
N PRO A 29 -6.01 11.74 -1.49
CA PRO A 29 -6.45 13.07 -1.07
C PRO A 29 -6.10 13.40 0.39
N ALA A 30 -6.17 12.39 1.27
CA ALA A 30 -5.88 12.52 2.69
C ALA A 30 -4.43 12.16 3.08
N GLY A 31 -3.55 11.85 2.11
CA GLY A 31 -2.15 11.52 2.40
C GLY A 31 -1.99 10.33 3.35
N ARG A 32 -2.87 9.33 3.28
CA ARG A 32 -2.91 8.17 4.19
C ARG A 32 -2.65 6.84 3.50
N SER A 33 -2.16 6.86 2.25
CA SER A 33 -1.77 5.61 1.60
C SER A 33 -0.60 5.00 2.35
N ARG A 34 -0.62 3.67 2.51
CA ARG A 34 0.43 2.86 3.15
C ARG A 34 1.14 1.93 2.17
N TRP A 35 0.66 1.85 0.94
CA TRP A 35 1.10 0.84 -0.03
C TRP A 35 1.51 1.51 -1.34
N CYS A 36 2.56 0.97 -1.99
CA CYS A 36 3.02 1.45 -3.29
C CYS A 36 1.96 1.36 -4.38
N THR A 37 1.12 0.33 -4.31
CA THR A 37 -0.09 0.18 -5.12
C THR A 37 -1.11 -0.67 -4.37
N MET A 38 -2.40 -0.36 -4.57
CA MET A 38 -3.48 -1.15 -4.02
C MET A 38 -3.58 -2.53 -4.67
N ALA A 39 -3.35 -2.63 -5.99
CA ALA A 39 -3.52 -3.88 -6.73
C ALA A 39 -2.58 -5.00 -6.24
N ILE A 40 -1.36 -4.66 -5.82
CA ILE A 40 -0.34 -5.62 -5.38
C ILE A 40 -0.24 -5.63 -3.85
N CYS A 41 0.32 -4.59 -3.25
CA CYS A 41 0.63 -4.59 -1.82
C CYS A 41 -0.64 -4.44 -0.96
N GLY A 42 -1.61 -3.63 -1.40
CA GLY A 42 -2.90 -3.51 -0.73
C GLY A 42 -3.68 -4.83 -0.69
N SER A 43 -3.82 -5.49 -1.84
CA SER A 43 -4.48 -6.80 -1.95
C SER A 43 -3.80 -7.87 -1.11
N ARG A 44 -2.46 -7.94 -1.14
CA ARG A 44 -1.68 -8.88 -0.30
C ARG A 44 -1.91 -8.65 1.19
N ALA A 45 -1.91 -7.38 1.63
CA ALA A 45 -2.20 -7.03 3.02
C ALA A 45 -3.63 -7.44 3.42
N LYS A 46 -4.62 -7.15 2.56
CA LYS A 46 -6.02 -7.57 2.76
C LYS A 46 -6.13 -9.08 2.92
N MET A 47 -5.48 -9.86 2.05
CA MET A 47 -5.49 -11.32 2.12
C MET A 47 -4.77 -11.87 3.36
N ARG A 48 -3.68 -11.24 3.80
CA ARG A 48 -3.01 -11.61 5.06
C ARG A 48 -3.96 -11.44 6.26
N THR A 49 -4.64 -10.31 6.35
CA THR A 49 -5.61 -10.06 7.44
C THR A 49 -6.80 -11.00 7.36
N TYR A 50 -7.34 -11.22 6.15
CA TYR A 50 -8.46 -12.14 5.91
C TYR A 50 -8.13 -13.56 6.38
N ARG A 51 -6.96 -14.10 5.99
CA ARG A 51 -6.46 -15.42 6.43
C ARG A 51 -6.25 -15.50 7.95
N LYS A 52 -5.70 -14.45 8.58
CA LYS A 52 -5.53 -14.39 10.03
C LYS A 52 -6.86 -14.38 10.79
N SER A 53 -7.93 -13.86 10.18
CA SER A 53 -9.23 -13.72 10.82
C SER A 53 -10.11 -14.98 10.78
N GLY A 54 -9.58 -16.14 10.36
CA GLY A 54 -10.31 -17.41 10.31
C GLY A 54 -11.40 -17.50 9.22
N ARG A 55 -11.73 -16.38 8.56
CA ARG A 55 -12.66 -16.29 7.44
C ARG A 55 -12.04 -16.77 6.12
N ALA A 56 -11.12 -17.73 6.10
CA ALA A 56 -10.50 -18.16 4.84
C ALA A 56 -11.49 -19.02 4.02
N ALA A 57 -12.37 -18.41 3.24
CA ALA A 57 -13.02 -19.10 2.12
C ALA A 57 -11.99 -19.24 0.99
N ALA A 58 -11.85 -20.45 0.47
CA ALA A 58 -10.96 -20.78 -0.63
C ALA A 58 -11.32 -19.95 -1.88
N PRO A 59 -10.35 -19.52 -2.71
CA PRO A 59 -10.69 -18.96 -4.00
C PRO A 59 -11.26 -20.07 -4.88
N GLU A 60 -12.54 -19.95 -5.23
CA GLU A 60 -13.11 -20.62 -6.39
C GLU A 60 -12.35 -20.16 -7.64
N ALA A 61 -11.52 -21.05 -8.18
CA ALA A 61 -10.94 -20.91 -9.50
C ALA A 61 -12.01 -21.32 -10.52
N GLY A 62 -12.48 -20.35 -11.30
CA GLY A 62 -13.16 -20.57 -12.58
C GLY A 62 -12.16 -20.51 -13.72
#